data_AF-A0A926C822-F1
#
_entry.id   AF-A0A926C822-F1
#
_cell.length_a   1.000
_cell.length_b   1.000
_cell.length_c   1.000
_cell.angle_alpha   90.00
_cell.angle_beta   90.00
_cell.angle_gamma   90.00
#
_symmetry.space_group_name_H-M   'P 1'
#
loop_
_entity.id
_entity.type
_entity.pdbx_description
1 polymer ?
#
loop_
_entity_poly.entity_id
_entity_poly.type
_entity_poly.pdbx_seq_one_letter_code
_entity_poly.pdbx_strand_id
1 'polypeptide(L)'
;SNRSSMPEVVGDAGLQVDPYNPEELGEAMLRLLNDAELRAELRERGLRRAPRFSWRETAERTLAVYQAAASGRPYVAVPALQP
;
A
#
# COMPACT_ATOMS: atom_id res chain seq x y z
N SER A 1 -1.00 12.56 0.51
CA SER A 1 -0.58 12.98 -0.84
C SER A 1 -1.27 12.09 -1.87
N ASN A 2 -1.70 12.66 -2.98
CA ASN A 2 -2.29 11.99 -4.15
C ASN A 2 -1.25 11.80 -5.29
N ARG A 3 0.04 11.69 -4.95
CA ARG A 3 1.15 11.57 -5.90
C ARG A 3 2.00 10.31 -5.63
N SER A 4 2.80 9.91 -6.62
CA SER A 4 3.77 8.81 -6.54
C SER A 4 3.12 7.49 -6.10
N SER A 5 3.74 6.74 -5.20
CA SER A 5 3.25 5.46 -4.69
C SER A 5 2.09 5.59 -3.69
N MET A 6 1.73 6.80 -3.23
CA MET A 6 0.72 6.93 -2.18
C MET A 6 -0.68 6.51 -2.63
N PRO A 7 -1.18 6.89 -3.83
CA PRO A 7 -2.45 6.37 -4.32
C PRO A 7 -2.47 4.84 -4.45
N GLU A 8 -1.35 4.23 -4.83
CA GLU A 8 -1.23 2.78 -4.94
C GLU A 8 -1.20 2.13 -3.55
N VAL A 9 -0.41 2.63 -2.61
CA VAL A 9 -0.26 2.03 -1.27
C VAL A 9 -1.51 2.22 -0.43
N VAL A 10 -2.06 3.44 -0.41
CA VAL A 10 -3.25 3.78 0.41
C VAL A 10 -4.51 3.26 -0.24
N GLY A 11 -4.61 3.35 -1.58
CA GLY A 11 -5.82 3.00 -2.31
C GLY A 11 -7.02 3.74 -1.74
N ASP A 12 -7.97 2.95 -1.26
CA ASP A 12 -9.25 3.38 -0.74
C ASP A 12 -9.25 3.46 0.80
N ALA A 13 -8.15 3.06 1.46
CA ALA A 13 -8.00 2.98 2.91
C ALA A 13 -7.55 4.29 3.59
N GLY A 14 -7.55 5.42 2.88
CA GLY A 14 -7.18 6.70 3.44
C GLY A 14 -7.63 7.87 2.58
N LEU A 15 -7.69 9.05 3.20
CA LEU A 15 -7.96 10.30 2.48
C LEU A 15 -6.71 10.69 1.69
N GLN A 16 -6.87 10.88 0.39
CA GLN A 16 -5.82 11.44 -0.47
C GLN A 16 -6.04 12.95 -0.57
N VAL A 17 -4.93 13.69 -0.51
CA VAL A 17 -4.92 15.16 -0.57
C VAL A 17 -3.83 15.63 -1.52
N ASP A 18 -3.98 16.78 -2.16
CA ASP A 18 -2.88 17.41 -2.90
C ASP A 18 -1.80 17.87 -1.90
N PRO A 19 -0.55 17.36 -1.98
CA PRO A 19 0.51 17.75 -1.06
C PRO A 19 0.90 19.23 -1.16
N TYR A 20 0.52 19.92 -2.24
CA TYR A 20 0.78 21.35 -2.43
C TYR A 20 -0.39 22.23 -1.99
N ASN A 21 -1.45 21.64 -1.44
CA ASN A 21 -2.58 22.34 -0.86
C ASN A 21 -2.62 22.15 0.68
N PRO A 22 -2.05 23.10 1.46
CA PRO A 22 -2.01 22.97 2.92
C PRO A 22 -3.41 23.06 3.56
N GLU A 23 -4.36 23.75 2.93
CA GLU A 23 -5.74 23.88 3.42
C GLU A 23 -6.45 22.52 3.34
N GLU A 24 -6.37 21.84 2.19
CA GLU A 24 -6.93 20.50 2.01
C GLU A 24 -6.33 19.48 3.00
N LEU A 25 -5.03 19.57 3.26
CA LEU A 25 -4.38 18.74 4.28
C LEU A 25 -4.96 19.00 5.68
N GLY A 26 -5.12 20.27 6.05
CA GLY A 26 -5.69 20.67 7.34
C GLY A 26 -7.13 20.20 7.51
N GLU A 27 -7.95 20.37 6.48
CA GLU A 27 -9.34 19.89 6.45
C GLU A 27 -9.43 18.37 6.57
N ALA A 28 -8.60 17.63 5.85
CA ALA A 28 -8.56 16.17 5.95
C ALA A 28 -8.16 15.69 7.34
N MET A 29 -7.18 16.35 7.98
CA MET A 29 -6.78 16.07 9.36
C MET A 29 -7.92 16.37 10.34
N LEU A 30 -8.57 17.52 10.23
CA LEU A 30 -9.70 17.90 11.08
C LEU A 30 -10.90 16.96 10.91
N ARG A 31 -11.21 16.57 9.67
CA ARG A 31 -12.26 15.59 9.38
C ARG A 31 -11.94 14.27 10.05
N LEU A 32 -10.72 13.76 9.89
CA LEU A 32 -10.29 12.56 10.60
C LEU A 32 -10.35 12.72 12.11
N LEU A 33 -10.04 13.87 12.71
CA LEU A 33 -10.12 14.04 14.17
C LEU A 33 -11.56 14.11 14.70
N ASN A 34 -12.50 14.64 13.93
CA ASN A 34 -13.87 14.88 14.38
C ASN A 34 -14.88 13.80 13.96
N ASP A 35 -14.59 13.01 12.93
CA ASP A 35 -15.46 11.95 12.43
C ASP A 35 -14.96 10.56 12.88
N ALA A 36 -15.55 10.04 13.97
CA ALA A 36 -15.16 8.75 14.54
C ALA A 36 -15.51 7.55 13.65
N GLU A 37 -16.60 7.64 12.91
CA GLU A 37 -17.08 6.58 12.03
C GLU A 37 -16.14 6.44 10.83
N LEU A 38 -15.82 7.55 10.17
CA LEU A 38 -14.85 7.58 9.07
C LEU A 38 -13.48 7.04 9.50
N ARG A 39 -13.00 7.44 10.69
CA ARG A 39 -11.73 6.90 11.23
C ARG A 39 -11.78 5.38 11.37
N ALA A 40 -12.86 4.85 11.92
CA ALA A 40 -13.01 3.42 12.15
C ALA A 40 -13.06 2.66 10.82
N GLU A 41 -13.81 3.19 9.83
CA GLU A 41 -13.92 2.62 8.49
C GLU A 41 -12.55 2.57 7.79
N LEU A 42 -11.82 3.69 7.75
CA LEU A 42 -10.51 3.77 7.09
C LEU A 42 -9.48 2.88 7.80
N ARG A 43 -9.53 2.78 9.14
CA ARG A 43 -8.70 1.84 9.91
C ARG A 43 -8.96 0.40 9.48
N GLU A 44 -10.22 0.00 9.38
CA GLU A 44 -10.59 -1.36 8.99
C GLU A 44 -10.13 -1.68 7.56
N ARG A 45 -10.34 -0.75 6.62
CA ARG A 45 -9.87 -0.87 5.23
C ARG A 45 -8.35 -0.98 5.16
N GLY A 46 -7.64 -0.19 5.97
CA GLY A 46 -6.17 -0.24 6.07
C GLY A 46 -5.68 -1.60 6.55
N LEU A 47 -6.30 -2.15 7.58
CA LEU A 47 -5.98 -3.49 8.10
C LEU A 47 -6.27 -4.59 7.08
N ARG A 48 -7.34 -4.47 6.29
CA ARG A 48 -7.63 -5.43 5.19
C ARG A 48 -6.65 -5.31 4.03
N ARG A 49 -6.10 -4.11 3.77
CA ARG A 49 -5.18 -3.84 2.66
C ARG A 49 -3.74 -4.24 2.99
N ALA A 50 -3.28 -3.99 4.22
CA ALA A 50 -1.89 -4.19 4.64
C ALA A 50 -1.29 -5.57 4.28
N PRO A 51 -2.01 -6.71 4.37
CA PRO A 51 -1.45 -8.02 4.01
C PRO A 51 -1.01 -8.15 2.55
N ARG A 52 -1.48 -7.27 1.65
CA ARG A 52 -1.05 -7.24 0.24
C ARG A 52 0.39 -6.76 0.04
N PHE A 53 1.01 -6.18 1.07
CA PHE A 53 2.36 -5.62 1.02
C PHE A 53 3.28 -6.38 1.99
N SER A 54 3.51 -7.65 1.69
CA SER A 54 4.33 -8.56 2.52
C SER A 54 5.82 -8.47 2.17
N TRP A 55 6.66 -8.26 3.19
CA TRP A 55 8.12 -8.34 3.05
C TRP A 55 8.59 -9.75 2.71
N ARG A 56 7.91 -10.79 3.22
CA ARG A 56 8.22 -12.19 2.87
C ARG A 56 7.99 -12.42 1.38
N GLU A 57 6.82 -12.03 0.89
CA GLU A 57 6.49 -12.17 -0.54
C GLU A 57 7.46 -11.37 -1.42
N THR A 58 7.80 -10.15 -1.00
CA THR A 58 8.81 -9.32 -1.68
C THR A 58 10.16 -10.03 -1.77
N ALA A 59 10.65 -10.59 -0.66
CA ALA A 59 11.95 -11.26 -0.60
C ALA A 59 11.99 -12.51 -1.49
N GLU A 60 10.95 -13.34 -1.45
CA GLU A 60 10.85 -14.57 -2.25
C GLU A 60 10.78 -14.27 -3.74
N ARG A 61 9.95 -13.30 -4.14
CA ARG A 61 9.83 -12.87 -5.54
C ARG A 61 11.14 -12.26 -6.05
N THR A 62 11.80 -11.46 -5.22
CA THR A 62 13.11 -10.86 -5.57
C THR A 62 14.18 -11.95 -5.73
N LEU A 63 14.23 -12.92 -4.80
CA LEU A 63 15.18 -14.03 -4.86
C LEU A 63 14.98 -14.89 -6.11
N ALA A 64 13.73 -15.19 -6.47
CA ALA A 64 13.43 -15.96 -7.66
C ALA A 64 13.88 -15.25 -8.96
N VAL A 65 13.77 -13.93 -9.02
CA VAL A 65 14.34 -13.13 -10.13
C VAL A 65 15.87 -13.20 -10.13
N TYR A 66 16.52 -13.09 -8.98
CA TYR A 66 17.98 -13.22 -8.89
C TYR A 66 18.48 -14.59 -9.32
N GLN A 67 17.79 -15.67 -8.94
CA GLN A 67 18.12 -17.03 -9.35
C GLN A 67 17.94 -17.24 -10.87
N ALA A 68 16.87 -16.69 -11.44
CA ALA A 68 16.63 -16.73 -12.88
C ALA A 68 17.76 -16.01 -13.64
N ALA A 69 18.09 -14.78 -13.23
CA ALA A 69 19.16 -13.99 -13.82
C ALA A 69 20.54 -14.68 -13.71
N ALA A 70 20.86 -15.25 -12.54
CA ALA A 70 22.13 -15.93 -12.31
C ALA A 70 22.28 -17.25 -13.09
N SER A 71 21.18 -17.97 -13.35
CA SER A 71 21.20 -19.26 -14.06
C SER A 71 21.00 -19.13 -15.58
N GLY A 72 20.75 -17.93 -16.10
CA GLY A 72 20.40 -17.71 -17.51
C GLY A 72 19.06 -18.30 -17.92
N ARG A 73 18.21 -18.68 -16.94
CA ARG A 73 16.88 -19.25 -17.17
C ARG A 73 15.82 -18.15 -17.05
N PRO A 74 14.71 -18.22 -17.80
CA PRO A 74 13.62 -17.27 -17.65
C PRO A 74 13.00 -17.36 -16.26
N TYR A 75 12.56 -16.21 -15.73
CA TYR A 75 11.81 -16.17 -14.48
C TYR A 75 10.49 -16.90 -14.63
N VAL A 76 10.16 -17.74 -13.64
CA VAL A 76 8.85 -18.36 -13.49
C VAL A 76 8.22 -17.77 -12.25
N ALA A 77 6.99 -17.26 -12.40
CA ALA A 77 6.25 -16.67 -11.30
C ALA A 77 6.17 -17.64 -10.12
N VAL A 78 6.61 -17.20 -8.94
CA VAL A 78 6.37 -17.93 -7.71
C VAL A 78 4.89 -17.74 -7.38
N PRO A 79 4.08 -18.81 -7.23
CA PRO A 79 2.69 -18.68 -6.79
C PRO A 79 2.65 -17.88 -5.48
N ALA A 80 1.65 -17.02 -5.32
CA ALA A 80 1.44 -16.34 -4.05
C ALA A 80 1.37 -17.39 -2.94
N LEU A 81 2.27 -17.31 -1.95
CA LEU A 81 2.14 -18.10 -0.75
C LEU A 81 0.80 -17.71 -0.11
N GLN A 82 -0.13 -18.64 -0.08
CA GLN A 82 -1.32 -18.49 0.74
C GLN A 82 -0.85 -18.29 2.20
N PRO A 83 -1.55 -17.42 2.96
CA PRO A 83 -1.18 -17.13 4.34
C PRO A 83 -1.09 -18.40 5.21
#